data_AF-A0A5B2VU83-F1
#
_entry.id   AF-A0A5B2VU83-F1
#
_cell.length_a   1.000
_cell.length_b   1.000
_cell.length_c   1.000
_cell.angle_alpha   90.00
_cell.angle_beta   90.00
_cell.angle_gamma   90.00
#
_symmetry.space_group_name_H-M   'P 1'
#
loop_
_entity.id
_entity.type
_entity.pdbx_description
1 polymer ?
#
loop_
_entity_poly.entity_id
_entity_poly.type
_entity_poly.pdbx_seq_one_letter_code
_entity_poly.pdbx_strand_id
1 'polypeptide(L)'
;MRRRPAGRTQGLQQVYKRLGTADNEIEKKIPFSHHDRLGFLTFCPTNLGTTVRAPVHIKLRKLDAAEKKLEEVASKYHLQVRGTRGEHTEA
;
A
#
# COMPACT_ATOMS: atom_id res chain seq x y z
N MET A 1 7.04 10.98 6.59
CA MET A 1 7.93 10.49 5.51
C MET A 1 7.25 9.34 4.77
N ARG A 2 7.31 9.25 3.44
CA ARG A 2 6.75 8.10 2.67
C ARG A 2 7.89 7.24 2.11
N ARG A 3 7.97 5.98 2.53
CA ARG A 3 9.02 5.03 2.14
C ARG A 3 8.48 4.12 1.04
N ARG A 4 9.15 4.09 -0.13
CA ARG A 4 8.73 3.27 -1.28
C ARG A 4 9.91 2.47 -1.82
N PRO A 5 9.80 1.15 -1.97
CA PRO A 5 10.80 0.35 -2.67
C PRO A 5 10.80 0.71 -4.16
N ALA A 6 11.97 1.04 -4.74
CA ALA A 6 12.10 1.31 -6.18
C ALA A 6 12.37 0.03 -6.98
N GLY A 7 11.70 -0.21 -8.12
CA GLY A 7 12.00 -1.32 -9.03
C GLY A 7 10.81 -1.82 -9.85
N ARG A 8 11.08 -2.46 -10.99
CA ARG A 8 10.08 -3.20 -11.80
C ARG A 8 9.90 -4.63 -11.24
N THR A 9 8.72 -5.20 -11.48
CA THR A 9 8.22 -6.55 -11.15
C THR A 9 9.16 -7.42 -10.30
N GLN A 10 8.98 -7.40 -8.98
CA GLN A 10 9.68 -8.24 -8.01
C GLN A 10 8.65 -9.06 -7.22
N GLY A 11 9.07 -10.21 -6.68
CA GLY A 11 8.23 -10.98 -5.77
C GLY A 11 7.88 -10.17 -4.51
N LEU A 12 6.64 -10.26 -4.03
CA LEU A 12 6.16 -9.50 -2.88
C LEU A 12 7.05 -9.68 -1.64
N GLN A 13 7.53 -10.90 -1.40
CA GLN A 13 8.45 -11.23 -0.32
C GLN A 13 9.74 -10.40 -0.38
N GLN A 14 10.32 -10.25 -1.58
CA GLN A 14 11.55 -9.49 -1.78
C GLN A 14 11.32 -8.00 -1.56
N VAL A 15 10.21 -7.47 -2.09
CA VAL A 15 9.82 -6.06 -1.92
C VAL A 15 9.58 -5.74 -0.44
N TYR A 16 8.87 -6.62 0.27
CA TYR A 16 8.56 -6.46 1.68
C TYR A 16 9.83 -6.52 2.54
N LYS A 17 10.71 -7.50 2.31
CA LYS A 17 11.99 -7.61 3.05
C LYS A 17 12.84 -6.35 2.88
N ARG A 18 12.95 -5.84 1.64
CA ARG A 18 13.71 -4.61 1.36
C ARG A 18 13.11 -3.39 2.05
N LEU A 19 11.78 -3.28 2.09
CA LEU A 19 11.10 -2.21 2.81
C LEU A 19 11.44 -2.26 4.31
N GLY A 20 11.31 -3.44 4.94
CA GLY A 20 11.60 -3.61 6.36
C GLY A 20 13.05 -3.32 6.72
N THR A 21 14.01 -3.73 5.90
CA THR A 21 15.43 -3.39 6.11
C THR A 21 15.66 -1.88 6.05
N ALA A 22 15.08 -1.20 5.05
CA ALA A 22 15.19 0.25 4.95
C ALA A 22 14.50 0.98 6.11
N ASP A 23 13.36 0.46 6.58
CA ASP A 23 12.61 1.02 7.72
C ASP A 23 13.46 1.04 8.98
N ASN A 24 14.02 -0.12 9.34
CA ASN A 24 14.83 -0.30 10.54
C ASN A 24 16.09 0.57 10.54
N GLU A 25 16.73 0.78 9.37
CA GLU A 25 17.92 1.62 9.28
C GLU A 25 17.61 3.11 9.42
N ILE A 26 16.43 3.56 9.00
CA ILE A 26 16.01 4.96 9.15
C ILE A 26 15.56 5.23 10.59
N GLU A 27 14.82 4.30 11.20
CA GLU A 27 14.32 4.43 12.57
C GLU A 27 15.45 4.57 13.61
N LYS A 28 16.60 3.94 13.36
CA LYS A 28 17.81 4.14 14.18
C LYS A 28 18.33 5.59 14.21
N LYS A 29 18.01 6.38 13.18
CA LYS A 29 18.53 7.75 13.01
C LYS A 29 17.48 8.82 13.32
N ILE A 30 16.20 8.51 13.11
CA ILE A 30 15.10 9.45 13.24
C ILE A 30 13.98 8.80 14.05
N PRO A 31 13.63 9.34 15.24
CA PRO A 31 12.52 8.82 16.02
C PRO A 31 11.20 9.11 15.31
N PHE A 32 10.34 8.09 15.17
CA PHE A 32 9.01 8.25 14.59
C PHE A 32 7.94 8.41 15.68
N SER A 33 6.91 9.20 15.38
CA SER A 33 5.78 9.41 16.28
C SER A 33 4.89 8.17 16.32
N HIS A 34 4.82 7.53 17.49
CA HIS A 34 4.01 6.34 17.75
C HIS A 34 3.06 6.59 18.92
N HIS A 35 1.86 6.03 18.85
CA HIS A 35 0.87 6.08 19.91
C HIS A 35 0.33 4.66 20.18
N ASP A 36 0.22 4.26 21.44
CA ASP A 36 -0.08 2.87 21.84
C ASP A 36 -1.34 2.29 21.17
N ARG A 37 -2.41 3.09 21.09
CA ARG A 37 -3.67 2.68 20.42
C ARG A 37 -3.64 2.82 18.88
N LEU A 38 -2.95 3.82 18.35
CA LEU A 38 -3.11 4.26 16.95
C LEU A 38 -1.94 3.84 16.06
N GLY A 39 -0.89 3.26 16.63
CA GLY A 39 0.35 2.93 15.93
C GLY A 39 1.11 4.18 15.49
N PHE A 40 1.72 4.12 14.31
CA PHE A 40 2.45 5.25 13.75
C PHE A 40 1.49 6.36 13.29
N LEU A 41 1.77 7.57 13.74
CA LEU A 41 0.94 8.74 13.47
C LEU A 41 1.26 9.30 12.08
N THR A 42 0.20 9.59 11.33
CA THR A 42 0.28 10.21 10.00
C THR A 42 -0.79 11.27 9.86
N PHE A 43 -0.64 12.14 8.85
CA PHE A 43 -1.58 13.22 8.59
C PHE A 43 -2.97 12.73 8.19
N CYS A 44 -3.07 11.71 7.34
CA CYS A 44 -4.35 11.18 6.87
C CYS A 44 -4.79 10.00 7.76
N PRO A 45 -6.01 10.01 8.30
CA PRO A 45 -6.47 8.96 9.22
C PRO A 45 -6.45 7.55 8.59
N THR A 46 -6.57 7.44 7.27
CA THR A 46 -6.55 6.14 6.55
C THR A 46 -5.17 5.48 6.52
N ASN A 47 -4.10 6.20 6.87
CA ASN A 47 -2.74 5.67 6.91
C ASN A 47 -2.24 5.41 8.34
N LEU A 48 -3.09 5.51 9.37
CA LEU A 48 -2.72 5.19 10.75
C LEU A 48 -2.40 3.69 10.94
N GLY A 49 -1.82 3.35 12.09
CA GLY A 49 -1.43 1.98 12.42
C GLY A 49 -0.09 1.62 11.81
N THR A 50 -0.10 0.70 10.84
CA THR A 50 1.14 0.22 10.20
C THR A 50 1.70 1.20 9.18
N THR A 51 0.89 2.12 8.65
CA THR A 51 1.24 3.02 7.54
C THR A 51 1.61 2.29 6.24
N VAL A 52 1.42 0.96 6.19
CA VAL A 52 1.82 0.12 5.07
C VAL A 52 0.73 0.11 4.02
N ARG A 53 1.13 0.30 2.76
CA ARG A 53 0.26 0.08 1.61
C ARG A 53 1.02 -0.58 0.48
N ALA A 54 0.54 -1.75 0.05
CA ALA A 54 1.17 -2.58 -0.96
C ALA A 54 0.30 -2.65 -2.25
N PRO A 55 0.29 -1.61 -3.08
CA PRO A 55 -0.45 -1.63 -4.33
C PRO A 55 0.23 -2.58 -5.34
N VAL A 56 -0.58 -3.27 -6.14
CA VAL A 56 -0.13 -4.02 -7.31
C VAL A 56 -0.84 -3.49 -8.55
N HIS A 57 -0.12 -3.38 -9.65
CA HIS A 57 -0.72 -3.15 -10.96
C HIS A 57 -0.93 -4.51 -11.62
N ILE A 58 -2.19 -4.90 -11.85
CA ILE A 58 -2.56 -6.19 -12.42
C ILE A 58 -3.60 -5.99 -13.52
N LYS A 59 -3.45 -6.74 -14.62
CA LYS A 59 -4.42 -6.74 -15.72
C LYS A 59 -5.38 -7.92 -15.60
N LEU A 60 -6.64 -7.65 -15.26
CA LEU A 60 -7.67 -8.67 -15.05
C LEU A 60 -8.63 -8.76 -16.24
N ARG A 61 -8.17 -9.34 -17.36
CA ARG A 61 -8.90 -9.36 -18.65
C ARG A 61 -10.37 -9.80 -18.61
N LYS A 62 -10.77 -10.61 -17.61
CA LYS A 62 -12.16 -11.11 -17.44
C LYS A 62 -13.04 -10.24 -16.54
N LEU A 63 -12.43 -9.44 -15.67
CA LEU A 63 -13.12 -8.59 -14.69
C LEU A 63 -13.02 -7.09 -15.04
N ASP A 64 -12.16 -6.75 -15.99
CA ASP A 64 -11.95 -5.42 -16.59
C ASP A 64 -13.28 -4.79 -17.05
N ALA A 65 -14.07 -5.53 -17.83
CA ALA A 65 -15.36 -5.06 -18.34
C ALA A 65 -16.48 -4.94 -17.28
N ALA A 66 -16.24 -5.36 -16.04
CA ALA A 66 -17.23 -5.38 -14.97
C ALA A 66 -16.68 -4.75 -13.68
N GLU A 67 -16.38 -3.45 -13.74
CA GLU A 67 -15.82 -2.65 -12.64
C GLU A 67 -16.56 -2.86 -11.31
N LYS A 68 -17.90 -2.83 -11.32
CA LYS A 68 -18.71 -3.09 -10.11
C LYS A 68 -18.44 -4.46 -9.48
N LYS A 69 -18.28 -5.50 -10.30
CA LYS A 69 -17.94 -6.85 -9.79
C LYS A 69 -16.51 -6.89 -9.26
N LEU A 70 -15.59 -6.15 -9.86
CA LEU A 70 -14.22 -6.04 -9.39
C LEU A 70 -14.17 -5.36 -8.02
N GLU A 71 -14.90 -4.27 -7.83
CA GLU A 71 -15.01 -3.55 -6.56
C GLU A 71 -15.68 -4.41 -5.47
N GLU A 72 -16.75 -5.13 -5.81
CA GLU A 72 -17.42 -6.06 -4.88
C GLU A 72 -16.48 -7.17 -4.40
N VAL A 73 -15.73 -7.78 -5.33
CA VAL A 73 -14.76 -8.83 -4.98
C VAL A 73 -13.61 -8.25 -4.16
N ALA A 74 -13.05 -7.11 -4.56
CA ALA A 74 -11.98 -6.45 -3.82
C ALA A 74 -12.42 -6.09 -2.39
N SER A 75 -13.64 -5.58 -2.22
CA SER A 75 -14.21 -5.21 -0.93
C SER A 75 -14.32 -6.40 0.02
N LYS A 76 -14.65 -7.60 -0.48
CA LYS A 76 -14.68 -8.84 0.32
C LYS A 76 -13.32 -9.21 0.91
N TYR A 77 -12.23 -8.79 0.27
CA TYR A 77 -10.86 -9.04 0.75
C TYR A 77 -10.22 -7.79 1.38
N HIS A 78 -11.02 -6.76 1.69
CA HIS A 78 -10.54 -5.47 2.22
C HIS A 78 -9.50 -4.79 1.31
N LEU A 79 -9.62 -5.01 0.00
CA LEU A 79 -8.80 -4.39 -1.03
C LEU A 79 -9.53 -3.21 -1.65
N GLN A 80 -8.76 -2.18 -2.01
CA GLN A 80 -9.29 -1.00 -2.70
C GLN A 80 -8.82 -0.99 -4.16
N VAL A 81 -9.76 -0.91 -5.09
CA VAL A 81 -9.50 -0.72 -6.52
C VAL A 81 -9.16 0.74 -6.77
N ARG A 82 -8.15 0.99 -7.60
CA ARG A 82 -7.71 2.33 -8.00
C ARG A 82 -7.19 2.30 -9.42
N GLY A 83 -7.35 3.40 -10.14
CA GLY A 83 -6.81 3.49 -11.49
C GLY A 83 -5.29 3.57 -11.53
N THR A 84 -4.74 3.37 -12.73
CA THR A 84 -3.30 3.21 -12.96
C THR A 84 -2.45 4.42 -12.55
N ARG A 85 -3.06 5.60 -12.43
CA ARG A 85 -2.39 6.85 -12.04
C ARG A 85 -2.71 7.29 -10.59
N GLY A 86 -3.52 6.57 -9.83
CA GLY A 86 -3.78 6.86 -8.42
C GLY A 86 -5.25 6.80 -7.97
N GLU A 87 -5.52 7.45 -6.83
CA GLU A 87 -6.77 7.40 -6.06
C GLU A 87 -7.97 8.08 -6.73
N HIS A 88 -7.72 8.84 -7.81
CA HIS A 88 -8.71 9.69 -8.49
C HIS A 88 -8.56 9.67 -10.01
N THR A 89 -8.05 8.58 -10.57
CA THR A 89 -7.82 8.48 -12.02
C THR A 89 -8.50 7.24 -12.56
N GLU A 90 -8.99 7.32 -13.79
CA GLU A 90 -9.51 6.18 -14.51
C GLU A 90 -8.46 5.06 -14.60
N ALA A 91 -8.95 3.82 -14.67
CA ALA A 91 -8.14 2.61 -14.73
C ALA A 91 -7.32 2.53 -16.01
#